data_AF-W7QCP8-F1
#
_entry.id   AF-W7QCP8-F1
#
_cell.length_a   1.000
_cell.length_b   1.000
_cell.length_c   1.000
_cell.angle_alpha   90.00
_cell.angle_beta   90.00
_cell.angle_gamma   90.00
#
_symmetry.space_group_name_H-M   'P 1'
#
loop_
_entity.id
_entity.type
_entity.pdbx_description
1 polymer ?
#
loop_
_entity_poly.entity_id
_entity_poly.type
_entity_poly.pdbx_seq_one_letter_code
_entity_poly.pdbx_strand_id
1 'polypeptide(L)' 'MIRRLQNHGESAAGELLAKMPEKGEAIRQLSYHLYTLCERKKWAEEARAYNELIGSWHAIVAASHETGHANEQVGLEL' A
#
# COMPACT_ATOMS: atom_id res chain seq x y z
N MET A 1 -1.96 -8.15 -1.62
CA MET A 1 -1.43 -7.17 -0.65
C MET A 1 -2.22 -7.10 0.64
N ILE A 2 -3.52 -6.80 0.62
CA ILE A 2 -4.35 -6.64 1.83
C ILE A 2 -4.23 -7.82 2.81
N ARG A 3 -4.28 -9.07 2.31
CA ARG A 3 -4.10 -10.27 3.15
C ARG A 3 -2.69 -10.41 3.75
N ARG A 4 -1.66 -9.91 3.06
CA ARG A 4 -0.28 -9.88 3.56
C ARG A 4 -0.11 -8.80 4.62
N LEU A 5 -0.70 -7.62 4.39
CA LEU A 5 -0.72 -6.52 5.36
C LEU A 5 -1.41 -6.95 6.67
N GLN A 6 -2.61 -7.52 6.60
CA GLN A 6 -3.34 -7.97 7.79
C GLN A 6 -2.65 -9.11 8.55
N ASN A 7 -1.90 -9.97 7.86
CA ASN A 7 -1.36 -11.21 8.45
C ASN A 7 0.14 -11.13 8.79
N HIS A 8 0.88 -10.25 8.13
CA HIS A 8 2.34 -10.11 8.25
C HIS A 8 2.80 -8.64 8.39
N GLY A 9 1.87 -7.69 8.45
CA GLY A 9 2.17 -6.28 8.67
C GLY A 9 2.70 -5.55 7.44
N GLU A 10 3.07 -4.29 7.69
CA GLU A 10 3.47 -3.31 6.68
C GLU A 10 4.80 -3.68 6.01
N SER A 11 5.74 -4.25 6.77
CA SER A 11 7.05 -4.67 6.26
C SER A 11 6.93 -5.75 5.20
N ALA A 12 6.11 -6.80 5.42
CA ALA A 12 5.93 -7.87 4.45
C ALA A 12 5.16 -7.42 3.19
N ALA A 13 4.28 -6.43 3.33
CA ALA A 13 3.64 -5.78 2.19
C ALA A 13 4.65 -4.91 1.41
N GLY A 14 5.56 -4.22 2.12
CA GLY A 14 6.66 -3.45 1.55
C GLY A 14 7.67 -4.31 0.81
N GLU A 15 8.08 -5.45 1.35
CA GLU A 15 8.95 -6.41 0.65
C GLU A 15 8.33 -6.92 -0.67
N LEU A 16 7.01 -7.10 -0.69
CA LEU A 16 6.29 -7.53 -1.89
C LEU A 16 6.23 -6.40 -2.93
N LEU A 17 6.08 -5.16 -2.47
CA LEU A 17 6.14 -3.98 -3.33
C LEU A 17 7.55 -3.76 -3.87
N ALA A 18 8.59 -4.02 -3.08
CA ALA A 18 9.99 -3.86 -3.47
C ALA A 18 10.38 -4.80 -4.60
N LYS A 19 9.74 -5.97 -4.65
CA LYS A 19 9.88 -6.94 -5.75
C LYS A 19 9.14 -6.52 -7.02
N MET A 20 8.22 -5.55 -6.95
CA MET A 20 7.36 -5.12 -8.05
C MET A 20 7.08 -3.60 -8.01
N PRO A 21 8.12 -2.75 -8.09
CA PRO A 21 7.97 -1.30 -7.98
C PRO A 21 7.08 -0.72 -9.09
N GLU A 22 7.15 -1.30 -10.30
CA GLU A 22 6.31 -0.95 -11.47
C GLU A 22 4.80 -1.09 -11.19
N LYS A 23 4.41 -1.91 -10.20
CA LYS A 23 3.01 -2.13 -9.83
C LYS A 23 2.56 -1.22 -8.69
N GLY A 24 3.46 -0.43 -8.08
CA GLY A 24 3.12 0.44 -6.95
C GLY A 24 2.03 1.44 -7.27
N GLU A 25 2.17 2.19 -8.37
CA GLU A 25 1.15 3.13 -8.83
C GLU A 25 -0.17 2.42 -9.19
N ALA A 26 -0.10 1.25 -9.84
CA ALA A 26 -1.29 0.47 -10.18
C ALA A 26 -2.05 0.01 -8.93
N ILE A 27 -1.34 -0.38 -7.86
CA ILE A 27 -1.95 -0.78 -6.59
C ILE A 27 -2.57 0.43 -5.89
N ARG A 28 -1.92 1.59 -5.93
CA ARG A 28 -2.50 2.85 -5.41
C ARG A 28 -3.80 3.19 -6.15
N GLN A 29 -3.77 3.20 -7.49
CA GLN A 29 -4.95 3.47 -8.31
C GLN A 29 -6.10 2.49 -8.02
N LEU A 30 -5.78 1.20 -7.91
CA LEU A 30 -6.77 0.17 -7.60
C LEU A 30 -7.39 0.38 -6.21
N SER A 31 -6.58 0.77 -5.22
CA SER A 31 -7.03 1.03 -3.85
C SER A 31 -8.00 2.20 -3.78
N TYR A 32 -7.71 3.30 -4.48
CA TYR A 32 -8.62 4.43 -4.61
C TYR A 32 -9.92 4.04 -5.33
N HIS A 33 -9.83 3.29 -6.44
CA HIS A 33 -11.02 2.82 -7.17
C HIS A 33 -11.92 1.93 -6.31
N LEU A 34 -11.30 1.00 -5.57
CA LEU A 34 -12.01 0.08 -4.68
C LEU A 34 -12.64 0.81 -3.50
N TYR A 35 -11.96 1.83 -2.94
CA TYR A 35 -12.53 2.68 -1.89
C TYR A 35 -13.82 3.37 -2.36
N THR A 36 -13.80 4.03 -3.51
CA THR A 36 -14.99 4.67 -4.10
C THR A 36 -16.11 3.65 -4.39
N LEU A 37 -15.75 2.44 -4.82
CA LEU A 37 -16.72 1.38 -5.08
C LEU A 37 -17.35 0.84 -3.78
N CYS A 38 -16.56 0.73 -2.71
CA CYS A 38 -17.02 0.33 -1.38
C CYS A 38 -17.94 1.36 -0.75
N GLU A 39 -17.64 2.66 -0.92
CA GLU A 39 -18.53 3.73 -0.47
C GLU A 39 -19.90 3.64 -1.15
N ARG A 40 -19.93 3.45 -2.48
CA ARG A 40 -21.17 3.29 -3.23
C ARG A 40 -21.98 2.06 -2.81
N LYS A 41 -21.31 0.96 -2.47
CA LYS A 41 -21.97 -0.31 -2.09
C LYS A 41 -22.19 -0.46 -0.58
N LYS A 42 -21.75 0.49 0.25
CA LYS A 42 -21.71 0.40 1.72
C LYS A 42 -21.02 -0.87 2.23
N TRP A 43 -19.93 -1.28 1.60
CA TRP A 43 -19.13 -2.42 2.05
C TRP A 43 -18.22 -2.01 3.20
N ALA A 44 -18.74 -2.11 4.43
CA ALA A 44 -18.07 -1.64 5.64
C ALA A 44 -16.79 -2.43 5.98
N GLU A 45 -16.80 -3.75 5.76
CA GLU A 45 -15.64 -4.61 6.03
C GLU A 45 -14.50 -4.33 5.06
N GLU A 46 -14.79 -4.29 3.75
CA GLU A 46 -13.80 -3.91 2.75
C GLU A 46 -13.33 -2.47 2.91
N ALA A 47 -14.22 -1.52 3.19
CA ALA A 47 -13.84 -0.12 3.45
C ALA A 47 -12.84 -0.01 4.60
N ARG A 48 -12.96 -0.83 5.66
CA ARG A 48 -11.98 -0.89 6.75
C ARG A 48 -10.63 -1.37 6.25
N ALA A 49 -10.59 -2.45 5.47
CA ALA A 49 -9.36 -2.99 4.92
C ALA A 49 -8.65 -2.01 3.96
N TYR A 50 -9.41 -1.22 3.19
CA TYR A 50 -8.85 -0.17 2.34
C TYR A 50 -8.39 1.05 3.13
N ASN A 51 -9.11 1.46 4.19
CA ASN A 51 -8.67 2.55 5.07
C ASN A 51 -7.32 2.23 5.73
N GLU A 52 -7.19 1.01 6.23
CA GLU A 52 -5.94 0.51 6.81
C GLU A 52 -4.83 0.46 5.75
N LEU A 53 -5.12 -0.06 4.56
CA LEU A 53 -4.16 -0.09 3.44
C LEU A 53 -3.70 1.32 3.03
N ILE A 54 -4.62 2.29 2.93
CA ILE A 54 -4.31 3.68 2.54
C ILE A 54 -3.51 4.37 3.65
N GLY A 55 -3.88 4.19 4.92
CA GLY A 55 -3.14 4.73 6.07
C GLY A 55 -1.72 4.16 6.16
N SER A 56 -1.58 2.85 5.97
CA SER A 56 -0.29 2.16 5.92
C SER A 56 0.43 2.26 4.58
N TRP A 57 -0.15 2.90 3.56
CA TRP A 57 0.45 2.94 2.22
C TRP A 57 1.83 3.61 2.22
N HIS A 58 1.97 4.74 2.92
CA HIS A 58 3.27 5.40 3.06
C HIS A 58 4.30 4.52 3.78
N ALA A 59 3.89 3.79 4.82
CA ALA A 59 4.78 2.87 5.53
C ALA A 59 5.20 1.68 4.65
N ILE A 60 4.28 1.13 3.86
CA ILE A 60 4.55 0.05 2.90
C ILE A 60 5.53 0.52 1.81
N VAL A 61 5.33 1.72 1.28
CA VAL A 61 6.25 2.31 0.28
C VAL A 61 7.61 2.61 0.89
N ALA A 62 7.67 3.16 2.11
CA ALA A 62 8.92 3.40 2.82
C ALA A 62 9.67 2.09 3.09
N ALA A 63 8.99 1.06 3.61
CA ALA A 63 9.55 -0.26 3.83
C ALA A 63 10.00 -0.92 2.51
N SER A 64 9.29 -0.69 1.41
CA SER A 64 9.68 -1.12 0.07
C SER A 64 10.99 -0.47 -0.38
N HIS A 65 11.13 0.84 -0.16
CA HIS A 65 12.36 1.58 -0.42
C HIS A 65 13.52 1.10 0.47
N GLU A 66 13.29 0.90 1.78
CA GLU A 66 14.30 0.42 2.73
C GLU A 66 14.74 -1.03 2.47
N THR A 67 13.82 -1.90 2.06
CA THR A 67 14.13 -3.29 1.66
C THR A 67 15.00 -3.33 0.39
N GLY A 68 15.04 -2.22 -0.36
CA GLY A 68 15.89 -2.05 -1.52
C GLY A 68 15.07 -1.83 -2.78
N HIS A 69 14.67 -0.59 -3.01
CA HIS A 69 14.72 -0.07 -4.37
C HIS A 69 16.16 0.35 -4.60
N ALA A 70 16.84 -0.26 -5.56
CA ALA A 70 18.25 0.04 -5.85
C ALA A 70 18.51 1.51 -6.24
N ASN A 71 17.50 2.40 -6.31
CA ASN A 71 17.68 3.78 -6.72
C ASN A 71 16.48 4.70 -6.40
N GLU A 72 16.32 5.21 -5.17
CA GLU A 72 15.97 6.62 -4.97
C GLU A 72 15.89 6.99 -3.49
N GLN A 73 16.80 7.88 -3.10
CA GLN A 73 16.86 8.57 -1.83
C GLN A 73 15.56 9.32 -1.56
N VAL A 74 15.03 9.10 -0.36
CA VAL A 74 14.01 9.92 0.30
C VAL A 74 14.41 11.40 0.24
N GLY A 75 13.64 12.18 -0.51
CA GLY A 75 13.57 13.64 -0.38
C GLY A 75 12.78 13.97 0.87
N LEU A 76 13.47 14.09 2.00
CA LEU A 76 12.99 14.82 3.16
C LEU A 76 13.01 16.31 2.81
N GLU A 77 11.87 16.87 2.43
CA GLU A 77 11.72 18.33 2.41
C GLU A 77 11.30 18.81 3.81
N LEU A 78 12.04 19.84 4.23
CA LEU A 78 12.24 20.41 5.56
C LEU A 78 11.11 21.36 5.97
#